data_AF-A0A2U3L3J8-F1
#
_entry.id   AF-A0A2U3L3J8-F1
#
_cell.length_a   1.000
_cell.length_b   1.000
_cell.length_c   1.000
_cell.angle_alpha   90.00
_cell.angle_beta   90.00
_cell.angle_gamma   90.00
#
_symmetry.space_group_name_H-M   'P 1'
#
loop_
_entity.id
_entity.type
_entity.pdbx_description
1 polymer ?
#
loop_
_entity_poly.entity_id
_entity_poly.type
_entity_poly.pdbx_seq_one_letter_code
_entity_poly.pdbx_strand_id
1 'polypeptide(L)' 'MATGPGRAKCRCAQCEKPEDACECEKFCCLCQGALDVRICADGLMYCEACRNACDYKTSD' A
#
# COMPACT_ATOMS: atom_id res chain seq x y z
N MET A 1 20.02 4.86 18.34
CA MET A 1 19.28 5.90 17.59
C MET A 1 18.77 5.26 16.30
N ALA A 2 17.49 4.91 16.21
CA ALA A 2 16.88 4.43 14.98
C ALA A 2 16.19 5.63 14.30
N THR A 3 16.84 6.08 13.24
CA THR A 3 16.42 6.86 12.07
C THR A 3 14.96 7.32 12.05
N GLY A 4 14.75 8.64 11.95
CA GLY A 4 13.44 9.28 11.86
C GLY A 4 12.60 8.82 10.66
N PRO A 5 11.30 9.16 10.62
CA PRO A 5 10.35 8.73 9.59
C PRO A 5 10.65 9.46 8.27
N GLY A 6 11.75 9.11 7.61
CA GLY A 6 12.03 9.60 6.27
C GLY A 6 11.03 8.96 5.31
N ARG A 7 10.03 9.74 4.86
CA ARG A 7 9.11 9.45 3.74
C ARG A 7 8.97 7.96 3.51
N ALA A 8 8.11 7.31 4.30
CA ALA A 8 7.92 5.87 4.25
C ALA A 8 7.61 5.45 2.80
N LYS A 9 8.61 4.90 2.11
CA LYS A 9 8.43 4.27 0.81
C LYS A 9 7.50 3.10 1.06
N CYS A 10 6.24 3.18 0.63
CA CYS A 10 5.28 2.09 0.78
C CYS A 10 5.90 0.79 0.25
N ARG A 11 6.04 -0.21 1.12
CA ARG A 11 6.64 -1.51 0.83
C ARG A 11 5.60 -2.59 1.00
N CYS A 12 5.58 -3.57 0.12
CA CYS A 12 4.68 -4.69 0.22
C CYS A 12 4.93 -5.48 1.51
N ALA A 13 3.89 -5.78 2.28
CA ALA A 13 4.01 -6.59 3.49
C ALA A 13 4.43 -8.05 3.21
N GLN A 14 4.21 -8.57 1.99
CA GLN A 14 4.57 -9.95 1.63
C GLN A 14 6.01 -10.12 1.16
N CYS A 15 6.51 -9.20 0.34
CA CYS A 15 7.85 -9.32 -0.25
C CYS A 15 8.83 -8.23 0.21
N GLU A 16 8.39 -7.28 1.02
CA GLU A 16 9.17 -6.16 1.59
C GLU A 16 9.82 -5.23 0.54
N LYS A 17 9.50 -5.44 -0.73
CA LYS A 17 9.92 -4.62 -1.87
C LYS A 17 9.04 -3.36 -1.99
N PRO A 18 9.58 -2.24 -2.50
CA PRO A 18 8.78 -1.06 -2.83
C PRO A 18 7.79 -1.37 -3.97
N GLU A 19 6.72 -0.57 -4.10
CA GLU A 19 5.69 -0.76 -5.12
C GLU A 19 6.20 -0.94 -6.55
N ASP A 20 7.28 -0.22 -6.91
CA ASP A 20 7.90 -0.26 -8.23
C ASP A 20 8.62 -1.59 -8.53
N ALA A 21 9.15 -2.25 -7.49
CA ALA A 21 9.84 -3.53 -7.59
C ALA A 21 8.99 -4.71 -7.07
N CYS A 22 7.73 -4.46 -6.73
CA CYS A 22 6.82 -5.47 -6.19
C CYS A 22 6.17 -6.26 -7.32
N GLU A 23 6.41 -7.58 -7.31
CA GLU A 23 5.89 -8.55 -8.28
C GLU A 23 4.76 -9.41 -7.70
N CYS A 24 4.34 -9.13 -6.46
CA CYS A 24 3.18 -9.78 -5.85
C CYS A 24 1.91 -9.42 -6.63
N GLU A 25 0.92 -10.31 -6.60
CA GLU A 25 -0.39 -10.03 -7.18
C GLU A 25 -1.03 -8.81 -6.49
N LYS A 26 -1.35 -7.78 -7.27
CA LYS A 26 -1.88 -6.52 -6.76
C LYS A 26 -3.40 -6.61 -6.65
N PHE A 27 -3.91 -6.84 -5.44
CA PHE A 27 -5.33 -6.84 -5.15
C PHE A 27 -5.62 -6.04 -3.88
N CYS A 28 -6.81 -5.45 -3.81
CA CYS A 28 -7.27 -4.74 -2.64
C CYS A 28 -7.55 -5.73 -1.51
N CYS A 29 -6.93 -5.57 -0.35
CA CYS A 29 -7.19 -6.44 0.79
C CYS A 29 -8.66 -6.41 1.27
N LEU A 30 -9.39 -5.32 0.97
CA LEU A 30 -10.79 -5.15 1.38
C LEU A 30 -11.77 -5.83 0.45
N CYS A 31 -11.72 -5.51 -0.84
CA CYS A 31 -12.70 -6.00 -1.83
C CYS A 31 -12.15 -7.07 -2.77
N GLN A 32 -10.87 -7.42 -2.65
CA GLN A 32 -10.15 -8.36 -3.53
C GLN A 32 -10.13 -7.94 -5.01
N GLY A 33 -10.47 -6.68 -5.31
CA GLY A 33 -10.41 -6.13 -6.67
C GLY A 33 -8.99 -5.73 -7.06
N ALA A 34 -8.66 -5.82 -8.35
CA ALA A 34 -7.34 -5.50 -8.91
C ALA A 34 -7.28 -4.12 -9.63
N LEU A 35 -8.30 -3.29 -9.46
CA LEU A 35 -8.39 -1.97 -10.11
C LEU A 35 -7.72 -0.88 -9.26
N ASP A 36 -6.80 -0.12 -9.85
CA ASP A 36 -6.05 0.97 -9.22
C ASP A 36 -5.53 0.65 -7.81
N VAL A 37 -4.89 -0.52 -7.68
CA VAL A 37 -4.38 -1.01 -6.40
C VAL A 37 -2.99 -0.44 -6.13
N ARG A 38 -2.86 0.21 -4.97
CA ARG A 38 -1.62 0.82 -4.49
C ARG A 38 -1.22 0.29 -3.12
N ILE A 39 0.08 0.20 -2.87
CA ILE A 39 0.63 -0.13 -1.55
C ILE A 39 0.53 1.11 -0.66
N CYS A 40 -0.13 0.97 0.48
CA CYS A 40 -0.26 2.02 1.48
C CYS A 40 0.88 1.96 2.50
N ALA A 41 0.91 2.93 3.42
CA ALA A 41 2.00 3.07 4.38
C ALA A 41 2.09 1.92 5.40
N ASP A 42 0.98 1.21 5.62
CA ASP A 42 0.90 -0.01 6.40
C ASP A 42 1.48 -1.24 5.66
N GLY A 43 1.75 -1.09 4.36
CA GLY A 43 2.32 -2.12 3.50
C GLY A 43 1.31 -3.08 2.86
N LEU A 44 0.02 -2.91 3.14
CA LEU A 44 -1.05 -3.59 2.44
C LEU A 44 -1.49 -2.81 1.20
N MET A 45 -2.28 -3.50 0.38
CA MET A 45 -2.68 -3.05 -0.94
C MET A 45 -4.16 -2.66 -0.94
N TYR A 46 -4.47 -1.47 -1.44
CA TYR A 46 -5.83 -0.95 -1.47
C TYR A 46 -6.14 -0.31 -2.82
N CYS A 47 -7.33 -0.57 -3.35
CA CYS A 47 -7.81 0.12 -4.54
C CYS A 47 -8.23 1.57 -4.20
N GLU A 48 -8.20 2.47 -5.19
CA GLU A 48 -8.69 3.84 -5.05
C GLU A 48 -10.11 3.90 -4.48
N ALA A 49 -11.02 3.07 -4.99
CA ALA A 49 -12.41 3.06 -4.57
C ALA A 49 -12.58 2.77 -3.07
N CYS A 50 -11.86 1.77 -2.54
CA CYS A 50 -11.91 1.46 -1.10
C CYS A 50 -11.18 2.50 -0.26
N ARG A 51 -10.08 3.08 -0.75
CA ARG A 51 -9.38 4.17 -0.04
C ARG A 51 -10.29 5.39 0.11
N ASN A 52 -10.99 5.75 -0.96
CA ASN A 52 -11.94 6.86 -0.97
C ASN A 52 -13.19 6.54 -0.13
N ALA A 53 -13.76 5.34 -0.26
CA ALA A 53 -14.98 4.95 0.45
C ALA A 53 -14.79 4.81 1.97
N CYS A 54 -13.62 4.34 2.41
CA CYS A 54 -13.33 4.12 3.83
C CYS A 54 -12.51 5.24 4.48
N ASP A 55 -12.22 6.34 3.76
CA ASP A 55 -11.30 7.41 4.18
C ASP A 55 -9.94 6.87 4.70
N TYR A 56 -9.41 5.85 4.02
CA TYR A 56 -8.11 5.29 4.38
C TYR A 56 -7.02 6.30 4.02
N LYS A 57 -6.54 7.03 5.03
CA LYS A 57 -5.47 8.01 4.89
C LYS A 57 -4.16 7.31 4.52
N THR A 58 -3.77 7.40 3.24
CA THR A 58 -2.38 7.17 2.84
C THR A 58 -1.51 8.18 3.58
N SER A 59 -0.41 7.75 4.20
CA SER A 59 0.48 8.66 4.92
C SER A 59 0.93 9.80 4.00
N ASP A 60 0.61 11.03 4.40
CA ASP A 60 1.05 12.31 3.82
C ASP A 60 2.58 12.46 3.90
#